data_AF-A0A5C3MS24-F1
#
_entry.id   AF-A0A5C3MS24-F1
#
_cell.length_a   1.000
_cell.length_b   1.000
_cell.length_c   1.000
_cell.angle_alpha   90.00
_cell.angle_beta   90.00
_cell.angle_gamma   90.00
#
_symmetry.space_group_name_H-M   'P 1'
#
loop_
_entity.id
_entity.type
_entity.pdbx_description
1 polymer ?
#
loop_
_entity_poly.entity_id
_entity_poly.type
_entity_poly.pdbx_seq_one_letter_code
_entity_poly.pdbx_strand_id
1 'polypeptide(L)'
;MGLNLDDPLVKIKITESVCGFVAICMTVSRLWLRRGRYWWDDAWVFFSLINLFIQFAAVFMHVEDPTAISKTSRIAAYYLMAVTFYTIIWSARLAILFSIIRLDPNPAMRYRLKWVAGVFVAAIFFFFAQLMWVCEPEPGWKDARSPQCRLNKEVAICQVASDVISDLLLIMLPIRLIRGIRDRALQRRLILIFSTSIVTTIVSLAHAYYIITEGEIPVVISALVEDCMSLTVANLPVTATALLRLFGV
;
A
#
# COMPACT_ATOMS: atom_id res chain seq x y z
N MET A 1 -29.32 -19.62 -3.40
CA MET A 1 -28.06 -19.97 -2.71
C MET A 1 -27.67 -18.76 -1.87
N GLY A 2 -27.80 -18.83 -0.55
CA GLY A 2 -27.35 -17.74 0.31
C GLY A 2 -25.83 -17.68 0.31
N LEU A 3 -25.24 -16.49 0.22
CA LEU A 3 -23.81 -16.31 0.45
C LEU A 3 -23.52 -16.75 1.89
N ASN A 4 -22.65 -17.76 2.07
CA ASN A 4 -22.18 -18.12 3.39
C ASN A 4 -21.12 -17.10 3.83
N LEU A 5 -21.54 -16.11 4.63
CA LEU A 5 -20.68 -15.04 5.12
C LEU A 5 -19.61 -15.53 6.11
N ASP A 6 -19.73 -16.75 6.62
CA ASP A 6 -18.74 -17.36 7.52
C ASP A 6 -17.59 -18.03 6.77
N ASP A 7 -17.71 -18.20 5.45
CA ASP A 7 -16.62 -18.75 4.64
C ASP A 7 -15.46 -17.75 4.54
N PRO A 8 -14.25 -18.09 5.05
CA PRO A 8 -13.09 -17.20 5.00
C PRO A 8 -12.71 -16.77 3.57
N LEU A 9 -12.96 -17.62 2.57
CA LEU A 9 -12.69 -17.34 1.17
C LEU A 9 -13.62 -16.22 0.65
N VAL A 10 -14.88 -16.24 1.06
CA VAL A 10 -15.88 -15.21 0.75
C VAL A 10 -15.51 -13.89 1.43
N LYS A 11 -15.04 -13.93 2.69
CA LYS A 11 -14.60 -12.72 3.41
C LYS A 11 -13.44 -12.02 2.69
N ILE A 12 -12.42 -12.76 2.26
CA ILE A 12 -11.28 -12.20 1.49
C ILE A 12 -11.76 -11.49 0.22
N LYS A 13 -12.62 -12.14 -0.57
CA LYS A 13 -13.18 -11.55 -1.81
C LYS A 13 -13.99 -10.30 -1.56
N ILE A 14 -14.83 -10.29 -0.53
CA ILE A 14 -15.65 -9.13 -0.17
C ILE A 14 -14.76 -7.98 0.28
N THR A 15 -13.80 -8.24 1.18
CA THR A 15 -12.89 -7.20 1.68
C THR A 15 -12.11 -6.55 0.55
N GLU A 16 -11.48 -7.36 -0.31
CA GLU A 16 -10.73 -6.84 -1.46
C GLU A 16 -11.62 -6.03 -2.40
N SER A 17 -12.82 -6.53 -2.71
CA SER A 17 -13.75 -5.84 -3.60
C SER A 17 -14.20 -4.49 -3.05
N VAL A 18 -14.55 -4.42 -1.76
CA VAL A 18 -15.04 -3.18 -1.13
C VAL A 18 -13.90 -2.16 -0.97
N CYS A 19 -12.78 -2.57 -0.36
CA CYS A 19 -11.66 -1.69 -0.10
C CYS A 19 -10.97 -1.26 -1.41
N GLY A 20 -10.81 -2.21 -2.34
CA GLY A 20 -10.24 -1.97 -3.66
C GLY A 20 -11.10 -1.04 -4.51
N PHE A 21 -12.42 -1.17 -4.49
CA PHE A 21 -13.32 -0.27 -5.22
C PHE A 21 -13.13 1.19 -4.77
N VAL A 22 -13.08 1.43 -3.45
CA VAL A 22 -12.83 2.78 -2.90
C VAL A 22 -11.48 3.31 -3.38
N ALA A 23 -10.42 2.51 -3.29
CA ALA A 23 -9.08 2.88 -3.71
C ALA A 23 -9.01 3.20 -5.22
N ILE A 24 -9.68 2.41 -6.06
CA ILE A 24 -9.79 2.61 -7.51
C ILE A 24 -10.53 3.92 -7.80
N CYS A 25 -11.71 4.13 -7.21
CA CYS A 25 -12.49 5.35 -7.41
C CYS A 25 -11.72 6.61 -7.01
N MET A 26 -11.01 6.57 -5.88
CA MET A 26 -10.19 7.71 -5.44
C MET A 26 -8.99 7.96 -6.36
N THR A 27 -8.34 6.89 -6.84
CA THR A 27 -7.23 6.99 -7.77
C THR A 27 -7.66 7.57 -9.11
N VAL A 28 -8.74 7.04 -9.70
CA VAL A 28 -9.30 7.55 -10.96
C VAL A 28 -9.72 9.01 -10.81
N SER A 29 -10.40 9.34 -9.70
CA SER A 29 -10.80 10.72 -9.40
C SER A 29 -9.59 11.66 -9.33
N ARG A 30 -8.50 11.26 -8.66
CA ARG A 30 -7.25 12.03 -8.62
C ARG A 30 -6.68 12.27 -10.02
N LEU A 31 -6.57 11.21 -10.84
CA LEU A 31 -5.99 11.29 -12.18
C LEU A 31 -6.85 12.16 -13.11
N TRP A 32 -8.18 12.12 -12.93
CA TRP A 32 -9.12 12.99 -13.64
C TRP A 32 -8.96 14.46 -13.26
N LEU A 33 -8.95 14.77 -11.95
CA LEU A 33 -8.80 16.13 -11.43
C LEU A 33 -7.48 16.80 -11.84
N ARG A 34 -6.46 15.99 -12.12
CA ARG A 34 -5.12 16.44 -12.52
C ARG A 34 -4.83 16.31 -14.00
N ARG A 35 -5.84 16.04 -14.82
CA ARG A 35 -5.70 15.94 -16.27
C ARG A 35 -4.95 17.16 -16.83
N GLY A 36 -3.85 16.90 -17.56
CA GLY A 36 -2.99 17.94 -18.13
C GLY A 36 -1.89 18.50 -17.21
N ARG A 37 -1.78 18.04 -15.95
CA ARG A 37 -0.72 18.47 -15.00
C ARG A 37 -0.14 17.29 -14.21
N TYR A 38 0.10 16.18 -14.91
CA TYR A 38 0.70 14.98 -14.33
C TYR A 38 2.11 15.24 -13.85
N TRP A 39 2.47 14.59 -12.75
CA TRP A 39 3.81 14.64 -12.19
C TRP A 39 4.19 13.28 -11.62
N TRP A 40 5.42 13.14 -11.10
CA TRP A 40 5.94 11.86 -10.64
C TRP A 40 5.08 11.21 -9.54
N ASP A 41 4.40 11.99 -8.69
CA ASP A 41 3.48 11.45 -7.71
C ASP A 41 2.26 10.74 -8.34
N ASP A 42 1.76 11.24 -9.47
CA ASP A 42 0.65 10.62 -10.19
C ASP A 42 1.09 9.33 -10.91
N ALA A 43 2.34 9.26 -11.38
CA ALA A 43 2.90 8.05 -11.98
C ALA A 43 2.99 6.90 -10.96
N TRP A 44 3.42 7.17 -9.73
CA TRP A 44 3.49 6.15 -8.67
C TRP A 44 2.11 5.68 -8.20
N VAL A 45 1.14 6.59 -8.11
CA VAL A 45 -0.26 6.18 -7.82
C VAL A 45 -0.81 5.32 -8.95
N PHE A 46 -0.58 5.68 -10.22
CA PHE A 46 -1.03 4.87 -11.35
C PHE A 46 -0.34 3.49 -11.39
N PHE A 47 0.95 3.44 -11.08
CA PHE A 47 1.66 2.17 -10.91
C PHE A 47 1.05 1.32 -9.78
N SER A 48 0.72 1.93 -8.64
CA SER A 48 0.02 1.25 -7.54
C SER A 48 -1.34 0.68 -7.99
N LEU A 49 -2.10 1.44 -8.79
CA LEU A 49 -3.39 1.01 -9.32
C LEU A 49 -3.26 -0.22 -10.22
N ILE A 50 -2.23 -0.27 -11.08
CA ILE A 50 -1.96 -1.46 -11.91
C ILE A 50 -1.66 -2.66 -11.03
N ASN A 51 -0.83 -2.49 -10.00
CA ASN A 51 -0.51 -3.57 -9.06
C ASN A 51 -1.75 -4.03 -8.28
N LEU A 52 -2.66 -3.12 -7.92
CA LEU A 52 -3.93 -3.46 -7.29
C LEU A 52 -4.80 -4.33 -8.23
N PHE A 53 -4.88 -4.04 -9.52
CA PHE A 53 -5.61 -4.92 -10.45
C PHE A 53 -4.96 -6.32 -10.57
N ILE A 54 -3.63 -6.39 -10.54
CA ILE A 54 -2.90 -7.67 -10.52
C ILE A 54 -3.20 -8.42 -9.21
N GLN A 55 -3.24 -7.71 -8.09
CA GLN A 55 -3.58 -8.28 -6.79
C GLN A 55 -5.01 -8.82 -6.76
N PHE A 56 -5.98 -8.08 -7.31
CA PHE A 56 -7.35 -8.57 -7.51
C PHE A 56 -7.35 -9.89 -8.28
N ALA A 57 -6.67 -9.95 -9.43
CA ALA A 57 -6.59 -11.21 -10.19
C ALA A 57 -5.96 -12.34 -9.36
N ALA A 58 -4.89 -12.04 -8.61
CA ALA A 58 -4.19 -13.01 -7.77
C ALA A 58 -5.06 -13.53 -6.61
N VAL A 59 -5.82 -12.66 -5.93
CA VAL A 59 -6.74 -13.04 -4.86
C VAL A 59 -7.85 -13.95 -5.40
N PHE A 60 -8.46 -13.59 -6.53
CA PHE A 60 -9.53 -14.41 -7.11
C PHE A 60 -9.01 -15.78 -7.59
N MET A 61 -7.79 -15.85 -8.12
CA MET A 61 -7.13 -17.13 -8.47
C MET A 61 -6.73 -17.95 -7.24
N HIS A 62 -6.29 -17.31 -6.15
CA HIS A 62 -5.85 -18.02 -4.94
C HIS A 62 -7.03 -18.65 -4.17
N VAL A 63 -8.21 -18.04 -4.29
CA VAL A 63 -9.44 -18.36 -3.54
C VAL A 63 -10.39 -19.29 -4.33
N GLU A 64 -10.00 -19.73 -5.52
CA GLU A 64 -10.73 -20.74 -6.29
C GLU A 64 -10.43 -22.18 -5.81
N ASP A 65 -11.32 -23.12 -6.16
CA ASP A 65 -11.24 -24.50 -5.67
C ASP A 65 -9.86 -25.12 -6.00
N PRO A 66 -9.08 -25.58 -5.00
CA PRO A 66 -7.68 -26.01 -5.20
C PRO A 66 -7.49 -27.20 -6.16
N THR A 67 -8.58 -27.90 -6.48
CA THR A 67 -8.64 -29.04 -7.41
C THR A 67 -8.86 -28.61 -8.87
N ALA A 68 -9.35 -27.39 -9.10
CA ALA A 68 -9.61 -26.86 -10.44
C ALA A 68 -8.39 -26.19 -11.09
N ILE A 69 -7.37 -25.86 -10.28
CA ILE A 69 -6.22 -25.03 -10.70
C ILE A 69 -4.90 -25.81 -10.58
N SER A 70 -4.00 -25.60 -11.54
CA SER A 70 -2.66 -26.18 -11.52
C SER A 70 -1.83 -25.72 -10.30
N LYS A 71 -0.96 -26.60 -9.79
CA LYS A 71 -0.04 -26.27 -8.68
C LYS A 71 0.79 -25.00 -8.97
N THR A 72 1.27 -24.85 -10.20
CA THR A 72 2.06 -23.69 -10.65
C THR A 72 1.26 -22.39 -10.54
N SER A 73 0.00 -22.39 -10.96
CA SER A 73 -0.87 -21.20 -10.89
C SER A 73 -1.14 -20.77 -9.45
N ARG A 74 -1.29 -21.72 -8.52
CA ARG A 74 -1.50 -21.42 -7.10
C ARG A 74 -0.26 -20.79 -6.44
N ILE A 75 0.93 -21.31 -6.76
CA ILE A 75 2.21 -20.75 -6.30
C ILE A 75 2.41 -19.36 -6.91
N ALA A 76 2.10 -19.19 -8.19
CA ALA A 76 2.17 -17.90 -8.87
C ALA A 76 1.21 -16.88 -8.24
N ALA A 77 -0.02 -17.28 -7.88
CA ALA A 77 -0.97 -16.41 -7.19
C ALA A 77 -0.44 -15.92 -5.84
N TYR A 78 0.19 -16.79 -5.04
CA TYR A 78 0.82 -16.38 -3.78
C TYR A 78 1.94 -15.34 -4.00
N TYR A 79 2.87 -15.62 -4.93
CA TYR A 79 3.94 -14.68 -5.23
C TYR A 79 3.41 -13.37 -5.80
N LEU A 80 2.40 -13.41 -6.68
CA LEU A 80 1.76 -12.20 -7.19
C LEU A 80 1.16 -11.37 -6.06
N MET A 81 0.39 -11.96 -5.14
CA MET A 81 -0.17 -11.25 -3.99
C MET A 81 0.92 -10.61 -3.12
N ALA A 82 1.97 -11.36 -2.78
CA ALA A 82 3.04 -10.87 -1.92
C ALA A 82 3.86 -9.75 -2.60
N VAL A 83 4.16 -9.91 -3.89
CA VAL A 83 4.90 -8.91 -4.69
C VAL A 83 4.07 -7.65 -4.86
N THR A 84 2.77 -7.78 -5.16
CA THR A 84 1.87 -6.62 -5.30
C THR A 84 1.66 -5.88 -3.99
N PHE A 85 1.59 -6.59 -2.86
CA PHE A 85 1.49 -5.98 -1.53
C PHE A 85 2.67 -5.02 -1.28
N TYR A 86 3.91 -5.51 -1.42
CA TYR A 86 5.08 -4.66 -1.22
C TYR A 86 5.15 -3.51 -2.24
N THR A 87 4.82 -3.75 -3.51
CA THR A 87 4.86 -2.66 -4.49
C THR A 87 3.84 -1.60 -4.16
N ILE A 88 2.59 -1.95 -3.88
CA ILE A 88 1.49 -1.01 -3.60
C ILE A 88 1.83 -0.12 -2.40
N ILE A 89 2.26 -0.71 -1.29
CA ILE A 89 2.58 0.05 -0.06
C ILE A 89 3.71 1.05 -0.31
N TRP A 90 4.82 0.58 -0.89
CA TRP A 90 5.99 1.41 -1.10
C TRP A 90 5.77 2.43 -2.23
N SER A 91 5.00 2.11 -3.27
CA SER A 91 4.64 3.07 -4.31
C SER A 91 3.64 4.12 -3.82
N ALA A 92 2.72 3.76 -2.91
CA ALA A 92 1.84 4.73 -2.24
C ALA A 92 2.66 5.72 -1.39
N ARG A 93 3.64 5.24 -0.62
CA ARG A 93 4.57 6.07 0.14
C ARG A 93 5.44 6.96 -0.76
N LEU A 94 5.94 6.42 -1.87
CA LEU A 94 6.64 7.20 -2.88
C LEU A 94 5.75 8.31 -3.46
N ALA A 95 4.48 8.03 -3.76
CA ALA A 95 3.56 9.05 -4.23
C ALA A 95 3.35 10.19 -3.22
N ILE A 96 3.27 9.87 -1.92
CA ILE A 96 3.21 10.88 -0.85
C ILE A 96 4.53 11.67 -0.78
N LEU A 97 5.68 10.98 -0.83
CA LEU A 97 7.00 11.62 -0.80
C LEU A 97 7.18 12.58 -1.98
N PHE A 98 6.85 12.17 -3.21
CA PHE A 98 6.89 13.05 -4.37
C PHE A 98 5.90 14.22 -4.21
N SER A 99 4.71 13.98 -3.65
CA SER A 99 3.79 15.07 -3.33
C SER A 99 4.43 16.12 -2.40
N ILE A 100 5.24 15.70 -1.42
CA ILE A 100 6.00 16.58 -0.54
C ILE A 100 7.14 17.27 -1.29
N ILE A 101 7.93 16.56 -2.10
CA ILE A 101 9.03 17.12 -2.91
C ILE A 101 8.52 18.26 -3.81
N ARG A 102 7.31 18.10 -4.38
CA ARG A 102 6.66 19.12 -5.21
C ARG A 102 6.33 20.39 -4.42
N LEU A 103 5.93 20.24 -3.16
CA LEU A 103 5.49 21.32 -2.29
C LEU A 103 6.65 22.03 -1.57
N ASP A 104 7.78 21.38 -1.37
CA ASP A 104 8.93 21.95 -0.67
C ASP A 104 9.54 23.11 -1.48
N PRO A 105 9.67 24.34 -0.95
CA PRO A 105 10.28 25.46 -1.67
C PRO A 105 11.81 25.39 -1.73
N ASN A 106 12.47 24.59 -0.88
CA ASN A 106 13.93 24.57 -0.77
C ASN A 106 14.58 23.59 -1.76
N PRO A 107 15.40 24.05 -2.74
CA PRO A 107 16.00 23.18 -3.75
C PRO A 107 17.02 22.18 -3.18
N ALA A 108 17.78 22.55 -2.16
CA ALA A 108 18.75 21.65 -1.53
C ALA A 108 18.04 20.49 -0.82
N MET A 109 16.88 20.77 -0.23
CA MET A 109 16.07 19.76 0.41
C MET A 109 15.39 18.83 -0.59
N ARG A 110 14.86 19.36 -1.69
CA ARG A 110 14.35 18.54 -2.81
C ARG A 110 15.38 17.52 -3.29
N TYR A 111 16.65 17.91 -3.36
CA TYR A 111 17.73 16.99 -3.73
C TYR A 111 17.92 15.86 -2.69
N ARG A 112 17.92 16.18 -1.40
CA ARG A 112 17.98 15.17 -0.32
C ARG A 112 16.78 14.23 -0.34
N LEU A 113 15.58 14.74 -0.60
CA LEU A 113 14.36 13.93 -0.69
C LEU A 113 14.35 12.99 -1.90
N LYS A 114 15.03 13.34 -2.99
CA LYS A 114 15.22 12.40 -4.12
C LYS A 114 16.10 11.21 -3.71
N TRP A 115 17.11 11.41 -2.86
CA TRP A 115 17.89 10.31 -2.29
C TRP A 115 17.02 9.41 -1.40
N VAL A 116 16.16 9.99 -0.57
CA VAL A 116 15.17 9.24 0.22
C VAL A 116 14.24 8.43 -0.69
N ALA A 117 13.78 9.00 -1.80
CA ALA A 117 12.99 8.26 -2.78
C ALA A 117 13.76 7.08 -3.38
N GLY A 118 15.06 7.23 -3.63
CA GLY A 118 15.95 6.14 -4.04
C GLY A 118 16.02 5.03 -2.98
N VAL A 119 16.08 5.36 -1.69
CA VAL A 119 16.04 4.39 -0.59
C VAL A 119 14.71 3.64 -0.56
N PHE A 120 13.58 4.32 -0.78
CA PHE A 120 12.26 3.68 -0.81
C PHE A 120 12.14 2.70 -1.99
N VAL A 121 12.67 3.05 -3.15
CA VAL A 121 12.75 2.13 -4.30
C VAL A 121 13.65 0.94 -3.99
N ALA A 122 14.81 1.17 -3.36
CA ALA A 122 15.69 0.09 -2.93
C ALA A 122 15.02 -0.84 -1.91
N ALA A 123 14.17 -0.31 -1.03
CA ALA A 123 13.40 -1.10 -0.07
C ALA A 123 12.44 -2.08 -0.77
N ILE A 124 11.79 -1.71 -1.88
CA ILE A 124 10.96 -2.63 -2.68
C ILE A 124 11.76 -3.85 -3.11
N PHE A 125 12.94 -3.63 -3.72
CA PHE A 125 13.80 -4.71 -4.17
C PHE A 125 14.37 -5.53 -3.01
N PHE A 126 14.66 -4.90 -1.88
CA PHE A 126 15.11 -5.57 -0.67
C PHE A 126 14.04 -6.53 -0.13
N PHE A 127 12.78 -6.10 0.00
CA PHE A 127 11.69 -6.98 0.46
C PHE A 127 11.38 -8.11 -0.53
N PHE A 128 11.50 -7.85 -1.83
CA PHE A 128 11.40 -8.89 -2.85
C PHE A 128 12.51 -9.94 -2.70
N ALA A 129 13.76 -9.50 -2.54
CA ALA A 129 14.87 -10.40 -2.33
C ALA A 129 14.69 -11.21 -1.03
N GLN A 130 14.24 -10.56 0.05
CA GLN A 130 13.95 -11.21 1.34
C GLN A 130 12.85 -12.26 1.23
N LEU A 131 11.76 -11.97 0.50
CA LEU A 131 10.68 -12.92 0.23
C LEU A 131 11.21 -14.16 -0.51
N MET A 132 11.95 -13.96 -1.61
CA MET A 132 12.50 -15.06 -2.40
C MET A 132 13.53 -15.88 -1.61
N TRP A 133 14.37 -15.20 -0.83
CA TRP A 133 15.40 -15.83 -0.02
C TRP A 133 14.83 -16.75 1.06
N VAL A 134 13.72 -16.36 1.69
CA VAL A 134 13.09 -17.14 2.75
C VAL A 134 12.16 -18.22 2.20
N CYS A 135 11.38 -17.91 1.17
CA CYS A 135 10.36 -18.84 0.68
C CYS A 135 10.89 -19.89 -0.29
N GLU A 136 11.94 -19.63 -1.07
CA GLU A 136 12.46 -20.63 -1.99
C GLU A 136 13.06 -21.88 -1.31
N PRO A 137 13.85 -21.76 -0.23
CA PRO A 137 14.43 -22.93 0.45
C PRO A 137 13.48 -23.65 1.41
N GLU A 138 12.35 -23.04 1.80
CA GLU A 138 11.42 -23.64 2.76
C GLU A 138 10.75 -24.90 2.17
N PRO A 139 10.90 -26.08 2.79
CA PRO A 139 10.33 -27.31 2.24
C PRO A 139 8.83 -27.42 2.53
N GLY A 140 8.06 -27.94 1.57
CA GLY A 140 6.67 -28.40 1.78
C GLY A 140 5.57 -27.33 1.66
N TRP A 141 5.85 -26.03 1.76
CA TRP A 141 4.80 -25.01 1.59
C TRP A 141 4.23 -24.97 0.17
N LYS A 142 5.02 -25.32 -0.85
CA LYS A 142 4.60 -25.41 -2.26
C LYS A 142 3.65 -26.60 -2.51
N ASP A 143 3.66 -27.61 -1.64
CA ASP A 143 2.87 -28.83 -1.75
C ASP A 143 1.55 -28.77 -0.97
N ALA A 144 1.42 -27.82 -0.05
CA ALA A 144 0.20 -27.60 0.74
C ALA A 144 -1.01 -27.31 -0.17
N ARG A 145 -2.24 -27.61 0.27
CA ARG A 145 -3.47 -27.35 -0.51
C ARG A 145 -3.68 -25.86 -0.80
N SER A 146 -3.28 -25.00 0.13
CA SER A 146 -3.15 -23.55 -0.04
C SER A 146 -1.68 -23.19 0.14
N PRO A 147 -0.93 -22.84 -0.93
CA PRO A 147 0.50 -22.59 -0.80
C PRO A 147 0.70 -21.20 -0.19
N GLN A 148 1.14 -21.19 1.06
CA GLN A 148 1.50 -19.98 1.79
C GLN A 148 2.83 -20.23 2.51
N CYS A 149 3.84 -19.45 2.16
CA CYS A 149 5.12 -19.49 2.84
C CYS A 149 5.00 -18.76 4.19
N ARG A 150 5.41 -19.43 5.27
CA ARG A 150 5.46 -18.84 6.60
C ARG A 150 6.71 -17.96 6.68
N LEU A 151 6.52 -16.65 6.61
CA LEU A 151 7.60 -15.70 6.84
C LEU A 151 8.11 -15.80 8.29
N ASN A 152 9.42 -15.75 8.45
CA ASN A 152 10.05 -15.71 9.77
C ASN A 152 9.64 -14.45 10.53
N LYS A 153 9.55 -14.53 11.86
CA LYS A 153 9.23 -13.37 12.72
C LYS A 153 10.19 -12.19 12.51
N GLU A 154 11.47 -12.48 12.22
CA GLU A 154 12.49 -11.48 11.95
C GLU A 154 12.18 -10.65 10.69
N VAL A 155 11.67 -11.30 9.64
CA VAL A 155 11.24 -10.66 8.38
C VAL A 155 10.06 -9.73 8.65
N ALA A 156 9.09 -10.20 9.43
CA ALA A 156 7.93 -9.39 9.84
C ALA A 156 8.37 -8.17 10.66
N ILE A 157 9.26 -8.34 11.64
CA ILE A 157 9.79 -7.22 12.44
C ILE A 157 10.54 -6.23 11.55
N CYS A 158 11.36 -6.69 10.61
CA CYS A 158 12.10 -5.84 9.68
C CYS A 158 11.16 -5.01 8.79
N GLN A 159 10.10 -5.63 8.27
CA GLN A 159 9.06 -4.96 7.50
C GLN A 159 8.39 -3.86 8.34
N VAL A 160 7.89 -4.20 9.52
CA VAL A 160 7.18 -3.26 10.40
C VAL A 160 8.07 -2.11 10.86
N ALA A 161 9.34 -2.39 11.20
CA ALA A 161 10.29 -1.35 11.56
C ALA A 161 10.53 -0.38 10.40
N SER A 162 10.68 -0.90 9.17
CA SER A 162 10.87 -0.08 7.97
C SER A 162 9.64 0.76 7.65
N ASP A 163 8.45 0.19 7.82
CA ASP A 163 7.17 0.86 7.64
C ASP A 163 7.00 2.03 8.62
N VAL A 164 7.26 1.79 9.91
CA VAL A 164 7.21 2.84 10.96
C VAL A 164 8.24 3.94 10.68
N ILE A 165 9.48 3.59 10.33
CA ILE A 165 10.52 4.59 10.03
C ILE A 165 10.12 5.44 8.81
N SER A 166 9.61 4.79 7.76
CA SER A 166 9.14 5.48 6.56
C SER A 166 7.99 6.44 6.89
N ASP A 167 6.98 5.99 7.64
CA ASP A 167 5.83 6.82 7.98
C ASP A 167 6.23 7.98 8.90
N LEU A 168 7.09 7.75 9.89
CA LEU A 168 7.66 8.82 10.72
C LEU A 168 8.39 9.87 9.88
N LEU A 169 9.15 9.44 8.86
CA LEU A 169 9.78 10.36 7.93
C LEU A 169 8.73 11.18 7.16
N LEU A 170 7.71 10.53 6.60
CA LEU A 170 6.63 11.19 5.87
C LEU A 170 5.80 12.14 6.74
N ILE A 171 5.72 11.89 8.05
CA ILE A 171 5.07 12.74 9.05
C ILE A 171 5.94 13.96 9.41
N MET A 172 7.25 13.78 9.58
CA MET A 172 8.16 14.84 10.01
C MET A 172 8.42 15.89 8.91
N LEU A 173 8.43 15.47 7.64
CA LEU A 173 8.65 16.37 6.50
C LEU A 173 7.61 17.51 6.37
N PRO A 174 6.28 17.26 6.38
CA PRO A 174 5.27 18.31 6.30
C PRO A 174 5.25 19.19 7.56
N ILE A 175 5.55 18.67 8.76
CA ILE A 175 5.64 19.50 9.99
C ILE A 175 6.70 20.59 9.83
N ARG A 176 7.87 20.22 9.31
CA ARG A 176 8.93 21.21 9.02
C ARG A 176 8.46 22.25 8.02
N LEU A 177 7.70 21.84 7.00
CA LEU A 177 7.19 22.71 5.95
C LEU A 177 6.11 23.68 6.46
N ILE A 178 5.21 23.23 7.33
CA ILE A 178 4.15 24.05 7.94
C ILE A 178 4.74 25.20 8.76
N ARG A 179 5.86 25.00 9.47
CA ARG A 179 6.50 26.03 10.29
C ARG A 179 6.96 27.27 9.48
N GLY A 180 7.14 27.14 8.18
CA GLY A 180 7.62 28.23 7.31
C GLY A 180 6.56 28.86 6.40
N ILE A 181 5.33 28.32 6.35
CA ILE A 181 4.35 28.68 5.32
C ILE A 181 3.15 29.42 5.90
N ARG A 182 2.84 30.59 5.31
CA ARG A 182 1.73 31.45 5.70
C ARG A 182 0.44 31.19 4.91
N ASP A 183 0.51 30.38 3.85
CA ASP A 183 -0.65 30.02 3.00
C ASP A 183 -1.54 28.95 3.66
N ARG A 184 -2.80 29.33 3.90
CA ARG A 184 -3.83 28.48 4.52
C ARG A 184 -4.24 27.28 3.66
N ALA A 185 -4.20 27.38 2.33
CA ALA A 185 -4.55 26.27 1.44
C ALA A 185 -3.46 25.19 1.47
N LEU A 186 -2.21 25.62 1.46
CA LEU A 186 -1.06 24.73 1.59
C LEU A 186 -0.98 24.11 3.00
N GLN A 187 -1.28 24.89 4.03
CA GLN A 187 -1.39 24.39 5.41
C GLN A 187 -2.43 23.26 5.53
N ARG A 188 -3.64 23.45 4.98
CA ARG A 188 -4.69 22.41 4.95
C ARG A 188 -4.22 21.14 4.25
N ARG A 189 -3.56 21.26 3.10
CA ARG A 189 -3.04 20.11 2.36
C ARG A 189 -1.97 19.33 3.13
N LEU A 190 -1.09 20.03 3.86
CA LEU A 190 -0.05 19.41 4.68
C LEU A 190 -0.63 18.72 5.92
N ILE A 191 -1.66 19.30 6.55
CA ILE A 191 -2.40 18.66 7.64
C ILE A 191 -3.08 17.37 7.17
N LEU A 192 -3.67 17.38 5.97
CA LEU A 192 -4.25 16.17 5.38
C LEU A 192 -3.20 15.09 5.16
N ILE A 193 -2.03 15.42 4.62
CA ILE A 193 -0.92 14.46 4.44
C ILE A 193 -0.49 13.88 5.80
N PHE A 194 -0.31 14.73 6.81
CA PHE A 194 0.05 14.31 8.16
C PHE A 194 -0.99 13.36 8.77
N SER A 195 -2.28 13.70 8.69
CA SER A 195 -3.38 12.87 9.18
C SER A 195 -3.39 11.50 8.49
N THR A 196 -3.18 11.48 7.17
CA THR A 196 -3.19 10.25 6.41
C THR A 196 -2.03 9.32 6.76
N SER A 197 -0.83 9.84 7.02
CA SER A 197 0.31 9.02 7.44
C SER A 197 0.13 8.40 8.83
N ILE A 198 -0.59 9.05 9.74
CA ILE A 198 -0.94 8.43 11.03
C ILE A 198 -1.87 7.24 10.82
N VAL A 199 -2.86 7.39 9.94
CA VAL A 199 -3.81 6.31 9.63
C VAL A 199 -3.09 5.10 9.04
N THR A 200 -2.15 5.30 8.10
CA THR A 200 -1.36 4.18 7.55
C THR A 200 -0.56 3.47 8.62
N THR A 201 0.10 4.21 9.52
CA THR A 201 0.87 3.59 10.61
C THR A 201 0.00 2.73 11.52
N ILE A 202 -1.21 3.18 11.86
CA ILE A 202 -2.15 2.39 12.68
C ILE A 202 -2.53 1.09 11.95
N VAL A 203 -2.83 1.17 10.65
CA VAL A 203 -3.20 0.01 9.85
C VAL A 203 -2.02 -0.97 9.71
N SER A 204 -0.80 -0.48 9.45
CA SER A 204 0.41 -1.30 9.39
C SER A 204 0.70 -1.99 10.73
N LEU A 205 0.48 -1.32 11.86
CA LEU A 205 0.61 -1.93 13.19
C LEU A 205 -0.46 -3.00 13.45
N ALA A 206 -1.68 -2.81 12.95
CA ALA A 206 -2.73 -3.82 13.05
C ALA A 206 -2.37 -5.07 12.23
N HIS A 207 -1.89 -4.90 10.99
CA HIS A 207 -1.41 -6.03 10.18
C HIS A 207 -0.22 -6.73 10.85
N ALA A 208 0.73 -5.98 11.40
CA ALA A 208 1.85 -6.52 12.18
C ALA A 208 1.38 -7.39 13.34
N TYR A 209 0.37 -6.93 14.08
CA TYR A 209 -0.22 -7.70 15.17
C TYR A 209 -0.76 -9.04 14.65
N TYR A 210 -1.57 -9.02 13.58
CA TYR A 210 -2.12 -10.26 13.01
C TYR A 210 -1.04 -11.22 12.49
N ILE A 211 0.05 -10.72 11.90
CA ILE A 211 1.19 -11.56 11.48
C ILE A 211 1.82 -12.29 12.68
N ILE A 212 1.87 -11.64 13.84
CA ILE A 212 2.56 -12.16 15.03
C ILE A 212 1.66 -13.09 15.86
N THR A 213 0.37 -12.79 15.97
CA THR A 213 -0.55 -13.45 16.93
C THR A 213 -1.51 -14.44 16.28
N GLU A 214 -1.86 -14.30 15.00
CA GLU A 214 -2.96 -15.03 14.38
C GLU A 214 -2.53 -15.93 13.22
N GLY A 215 -3.46 -16.79 12.78
CA GLY A 215 -3.26 -17.75 11.70
C GLY A 215 -3.33 -17.13 10.29
N GLU A 216 -3.31 -17.99 9.28
CA GLU A 216 -3.13 -17.65 7.86
C GLU A 216 -4.16 -16.67 7.28
N ILE A 217 -5.46 -16.83 7.58
CA ILE A 217 -6.54 -16.06 6.95
C ILE A 217 -6.63 -14.59 7.44
N PRO A 218 -6.63 -14.30 8.75
CA PRO A 218 -6.63 -12.92 9.26
C PRO A 218 -5.46 -12.07 8.74
N VAL A 219 -4.29 -12.70 8.52
CA VAL A 219 -3.11 -12.06 7.95
C VAL A 219 -3.38 -11.59 6.53
N VAL A 220 -3.94 -12.46 5.67
CA VAL A 220 -4.29 -12.07 4.28
C VAL A 220 -5.33 -10.95 4.26
N ILE A 221 -6.37 -11.03 5.09
CA ILE A 221 -7.40 -9.99 5.14
C ILE A 221 -6.81 -8.64 5.57
N SER A 222 -5.96 -8.64 6.60
CA SER A 222 -5.33 -7.41 7.08
C SER A 222 -4.32 -6.83 6.09
N ALA A 223 -3.58 -7.66 5.36
CA ALA A 223 -2.70 -7.21 4.26
C ALA A 223 -3.48 -6.49 3.15
N LEU A 224 -4.59 -7.06 2.70
CA LEU A 224 -5.44 -6.45 1.66
C LEU A 224 -6.06 -5.12 2.11
N VAL A 225 -6.47 -5.04 3.37
CA VAL A 225 -6.95 -3.79 3.96
C VAL A 225 -5.82 -2.76 4.00
N GLU A 226 -4.61 -3.15 4.38
CA GLU A 226 -3.44 -2.27 4.41
C GLU A 226 -3.11 -1.70 3.03
N ASP A 227 -3.11 -2.53 1.99
CA ASP A 227 -2.83 -2.10 0.61
C ASP A 227 -3.85 -1.08 0.12
N CYS A 228 -5.12 -1.42 0.25
CA CYS A 228 -6.22 -0.56 -0.18
C CYS A 228 -6.26 0.75 0.60
N MET A 229 -6.01 0.70 1.92
CA MET A 229 -5.95 1.90 2.77
C MET A 229 -4.75 2.77 2.40
N SER A 230 -3.57 2.18 2.17
CA SER A 230 -2.36 2.90 1.76
C SER A 230 -2.57 3.68 0.46
N LEU A 231 -3.19 3.03 -0.54
CA LEU A 231 -3.51 3.69 -1.82
C LEU A 231 -4.60 4.77 -1.65
N THR A 232 -5.64 4.49 -0.86
CA THR A 232 -6.70 5.46 -0.53
C THR A 232 -6.12 6.71 0.13
N VAL A 233 -5.27 6.52 1.14
CA VAL A 233 -4.53 7.56 1.86
C VAL A 233 -3.67 8.38 0.91
N ALA A 234 -2.90 7.74 0.03
CA ALA A 234 -2.04 8.45 -0.93
C ALA A 234 -2.84 9.39 -1.83
N ASN A 235 -4.11 9.07 -2.12
CA ASN A 235 -5.02 9.88 -2.92
C ASN A 235 -5.77 10.96 -2.14
N LEU A 236 -6.01 10.75 -0.83
CA LEU A 236 -6.88 11.58 -0.01
C LEU A 236 -6.52 13.07 -0.02
N PRO A 237 -5.25 13.52 0.09
CA PRO A 237 -4.93 14.94 0.11
C PRO A 237 -5.37 15.67 -1.18
N VAL A 238 -5.36 14.99 -2.32
CA VAL A 238 -5.73 15.57 -3.62
C VAL A 238 -7.23 15.62 -3.78
N THR A 239 -7.90 14.49 -3.53
CA THR A 239 -9.36 14.38 -3.67
C THR A 239 -10.07 15.25 -2.64
N ALA A 240 -9.62 15.27 -1.38
CA ALA A 240 -10.17 16.14 -0.34
C ALA A 240 -9.98 17.63 -0.67
N THR A 241 -8.80 18.04 -1.16
CA THR A 241 -8.59 19.44 -1.58
C THR A 241 -9.52 19.84 -2.73
N ALA A 242 -9.77 18.95 -3.68
CA ALA A 242 -10.69 19.21 -4.79
C ALA A 242 -12.15 19.29 -4.31
N LEU A 243 -12.57 18.41 -3.40
CA LEU A 243 -13.89 18.44 -2.79
C LEU A 243 -14.10 19.75 -2.02
N LEU A 244 -13.15 20.16 -1.19
CA LEU A 244 -13.23 21.44 -0.46
C LEU A 244 -13.42 22.63 -1.40
N ARG A 245 -12.68 22.66 -2.52
CA ARG A 245 -12.84 23.69 -3.55
C ARG A 245 -14.21 23.66 -4.24
N LEU A 246 -14.75 22.47 -4.50
CA LEU A 246 -16.10 22.31 -5.07
C LEU A 246 -17.19 22.81 -4.10
N PHE A 247 -17.00 22.61 -2.79
CA PHE A 247 -17.90 23.10 -1.75
C PHE A 247 -17.65 24.56 -1.35
N GLY A 248 -16.74 25.28 -2.03
CA GLY A 248 -16.51 26.70 -1.81
C GLY A 248 -15.74 27.07 -0.54
N VAL A 249 -14.99 26.13 0.05
CA VAL A 249 -14.18 26.30 1.28
C VAL A 249 -12.68 26.20 0.98
#